data_AF-A0A2M9Q8K0-F1
#
_entry.id   AF-A0A2M9Q8K0-F1
#
_cell.length_a   1.000
_cell.length_b   1.000
_cell.length_c   1.000
_cell.angle_alpha   90.00
_cell.angle_beta   90.00
_cell.angle_gamma   90.00
#
_symmetry.space_group_name_H-M   'P 1'
#
loop_
_entity.id
_entity.type
_entity.pdbx_description
1 polymer ?
#
loop_
_entity_poly.entity_id
_entity_poly.type
_entity_poly.pdbx_seq_one_letter_code
_entity_poly.pdbx_strand_id
1 'polypeptide(L)' 'MDIERVNENTLKLFITYNDIEDRGYSREEIWYNRAKG' A
#
# COMPACT_ATOMS: atom_id res chain seq x y z
N MET A 1 -0.09 6.88 -6.51
CA MET A 1 0.33 6.66 -5.11
C MET A 1 0.77 8.00 -4.56
N ASP A 2 0.36 8.32 -3.34
CA ASP A 2 0.71 9.54 -2.62
C ASP A 2 1.24 9.19 -1.22
N ILE A 3 2.23 9.95 -0.73
CA ILE A 3 2.91 9.67 0.53
C ILE A 3 2.97 10.96 1.33
N GLU A 4 2.35 10.94 2.50
CA GLU A 4 2.30 12.09 3.41
C GLU A 4 3.05 11.77 4.71
N ARG A 5 3.88 12.71 5.17
CA ARG A 5 4.57 12.59 6.45
C ARG A 5 3.80 13.33 7.53
N VAL A 6 3.20 12.57 8.44
CA VAL A 6 2.36 13.11 9.53
C VAL A 6 3.23 13.61 10.68
N ASN A 7 4.32 12.91 11.00
CA ASN A 7 5.31 13.32 11.99
C ASN A 7 6.65 12.59 11.80
N GLU A 8 7.54 12.66 12.79
CA GLU A 8 8.87 12.04 12.67
C GLU A 8 8.82 10.53 12.41
N ASN A 9 7.88 9.85 13.06
CA ASN A 9 7.78 8.39 13.13
C ASN A 9 6.54 7.84 12.42
N THR A 10 5.70 8.69 11.83
CA THR A 10 4.44 8.29 11.20
C THR A 10 4.38 8.80 9.76
N LEU A 11 4.21 7.84 8.85
CA LEU A 11 3.97 8.07 7.44
C LEU A 11 2.58 7.55 7.08
N LYS A 12 1.89 8.26 6.21
CA LYS A 12 0.61 7.89 5.66
C LYS A 12 0.78 7.65 4.17
N LEU A 13 0.36 6.49 3.70
CA LEU A 13 0.46 6.09 2.31
C LEU A 13 -0.95 5.98 1.75
N PHE A 14 -1.20 6.68 0.65
CA PHE A 14 -2.41 6.56 -0.14
C PHE A 14 -2.09 5.87 -1.46
N ILE A 15 -2.65 4.69 -1.65
CA ILE A 15 -2.43 3.89 -2.85
C ILE A 15 -3.80 3.62 -3.47
N THR A 16 -3.96 3.98 -4.75
CA THR A 16 -5.20 3.69 -5.47
C THR A 16 -5.21 2.25 -5.96
N TYR A 17 -6.38 1.71 -6.33
CA TYR A 17 -6.45 0.36 -6.89
C TYR A 17 -5.66 0.24 -8.20
N ASN A 18 -5.72 1.26 -9.06
CA ASN A 18 -4.94 1.30 -10.30
C ASN A 18 -3.42 1.23 -10.02
N ASP A 19 -2.94 1.91 -8.97
CA ASP A 19 -1.53 1.85 -8.56
C ASP A 19 -1.11 0.45 -8.08
N ILE A 20 -2.03 -0.32 -7.51
CA ILE A 20 -1.79 -1.68 -7.01
C ILE A 20 -1.74 -2.65 -8.19
N GLU A 21 -2.68 -2.52 -9.12
CA GLU A 21 -2.77 -3.35 -10.33
C GLU A 21 -1.61 -3.08 -11.30
N ASP A 22 -1.18 -1.83 -11.46
CA ASP A 22 -0.01 -1.46 -12.27
C ASP A 22 1.29 -2.11 -11.76
N ARG A 23 1.38 -2.33 -10.45
CA ARG A 23 2.50 -3.05 -9.81
C ARG A 23 2.37 -4.58 -9.87
N GLY A 24 1.32 -5.09 -10.53
CA GLY A 24 1.05 -6.52 -10.67
C GLY A 24 0.51 -7.19 -9.41
N TYR A 25 0.06 -6.41 -8.43
CA TYR A 25 -0.59 -6.94 -7.23
C TYR A 25 -2.09 -6.89 -7.37
N SER A 26 -2.80 -7.87 -6.83
CA SER A 26 -4.25 -7.82 -6.71
C SER A 26 -4.66 -7.23 -5.35
N ARG A 27 -5.81 -6.53 -5.29
CA ARG A 27 -6.36 -5.99 -4.04
C ARG A 27 -6.41 -7.04 -2.92
N GLU A 28 -6.72 -8.29 -3.28
CA GLU A 28 -6.86 -9.41 -2.35
C GLU A 28 -5.52 -9.89 -1.83
N GLU A 29 -4.45 -9.77 -2.61
CA GLU A 29 -3.11 -10.08 -2.12
C GLU A 29 -2.64 -9.09 -1.07
N ILE A 30 -2.93 -7.80 -1.22
CA ILE A 30 -2.50 -6.79 -0.23
C ILE A 30 -3.13 -7.03 1.16
N TRP A 31 -4.38 -7.48 1.21
CA TRP A 31 -5.10 -7.68 2.47
C TRP A 31 -5.03 -9.12 3.00
N TYR A 32 -4.87 -10.12 2.12
CA TYR A 32 -4.91 -11.54 2.50
C TYR A 32 -3.56 -12.26 2.40
N ASN A 33 -2.52 -11.70 1.75
CA ASN A 33 -1.15 -12.22 1.92
C ASN A 33 -0.60 -11.78 3.27
N ARG A 34 -0.96 -12.53 4.32
CA ARG A 34 -0.26 -12.53 5.61
C ARG A 34 1.08 -13.27 5.54
N ALA A 35 1.69 -13.35 4.36
CA ALA A 35 2.81 -14.21 4.04
C ALA A 35 4.07 -13.38 3.75
N LYS A 36 4.42 -12.45 4.65
CA LYS A 36 5.80 -12.11 5.03
C LYS A 36 5.73 -11.47 6.41
N GLY A 37 5.48 -12.33 7.41
CA GLY A 37 5.84 -12.02 8.80
C GLY A 37 7.34 -11.91 8.94
#